data_AF-A0A0K1QPW1-F1
#
_entry.id   AF-A0A0K1QPW1-F1
#
_cell.length_a   1.000
_cell.length_b   1.000
_cell.length_c   1.000
_cell.angle_alpha   90.00
_cell.angle_beta   90.00
_cell.angle_gamma   90.00
#
_symmetry.space_group_name_H-M   'P 1'
#
loop_
_entity.id
_entity.type
_entity.pdbx_description
1 polymer ?
#
loop_
_entity_poly.entity_id
_entity_poly.type
_entity_poly.pdbx_seq_one_letter_code
_entity_poly.pdbx_strand_id
1 'polypeptide(L)'
;MTSLKFGASILLVCLAGCATTPRSNYEPPPVPASAVALDDAQITSTLVGRKFYGTTREGSHPYSMSFAPNGVETFEMAPYKPEKEKWTLKDGVICIEAKGYPTECGQVKTANNEYWFVDPKSGRVNAHLKLTP
;
A
#
# COMPACT_ATOMS: atom_id res chain seq x y z
N MET A 1 -15.91 -61.56 -42.95
CA MET A 1 -14.71 -61.80 -42.10
C MET A 1 -13.55 -61.02 -42.68
N THR A 2 -13.13 -59.94 -42.02
CA THR A 2 -11.72 -59.51 -41.89
C THR A 2 -11.69 -58.29 -40.96
N SER A 3 -11.02 -58.50 -39.84
CA SER A 3 -10.77 -57.56 -38.75
C SER A 3 -9.79 -56.46 -39.16
N LEU A 4 -9.93 -55.26 -38.59
CA LEU A 4 -8.78 -54.58 -37.96
C LEU A 4 -9.29 -53.61 -36.88
N LYS A 5 -8.93 -53.93 -35.64
CA LYS A 5 -8.99 -53.06 -34.46
C LYS A 5 -7.73 -52.16 -34.45
N PHE A 6 -7.61 -51.31 -33.43
CA PHE A 6 -6.49 -50.43 -33.06
C PHE A 6 -6.52 -49.06 -33.75
N GLY A 7 -6.49 -47.93 -33.05
CA GLY A 7 -6.38 -47.67 -31.62
C GLY A 7 -6.59 -46.17 -31.40
N ALA A 8 -7.33 -45.82 -30.34
CA ALA A 8 -7.49 -44.43 -29.93
C ALA A 8 -6.19 -43.93 -29.30
N SER A 9 -5.41 -43.14 -30.05
CA SER A 9 -4.27 -42.42 -29.49
C SER A 9 -4.78 -41.20 -28.73
N ILE A 10 -5.05 -41.38 -27.43
CA ILE A 10 -5.25 -40.30 -26.47
C ILE A 10 -3.89 -39.59 -26.31
N LEU A 11 -3.72 -38.47 -27.01
CA LEU A 11 -2.63 -37.53 -26.78
C LEU A 11 -2.90 -36.80 -25.46
N LEU A 12 -2.39 -37.36 -24.37
CA LEU A 12 -2.21 -36.68 -23.09
C LEU A 12 -1.14 -35.60 -23.27
N VAL A 13 -1.56 -34.40 -23.62
CA VAL A 13 -0.72 -33.21 -23.55
C VAL A 13 -0.59 -32.85 -22.07
N CYS A 14 0.49 -33.30 -21.44
CA CYS A 14 0.91 -32.79 -20.14
C CYS A 14 1.30 -31.32 -20.31
N LEU A 15 0.37 -30.41 -20.06
CA LEU A 15 0.71 -29.02 -19.78
C LEU A 15 1.51 -29.00 -18.48
N ALA A 16 2.83 -29.09 -18.60
CA ALA A 16 3.73 -28.66 -17.55
C ALA A 16 3.56 -27.14 -17.42
N GLY A 17 2.55 -26.74 -16.65
CA GLY A 17 2.42 -25.37 -16.20
C GLY A 17 3.66 -25.06 -15.38
N CYS A 18 4.52 -24.20 -15.92
CA CYS A 18 5.47 -23.46 -15.10
C CYS A 18 4.63 -22.69 -14.07
N ALA A 19 4.45 -23.27 -12.90
CA ALA A 19 3.99 -22.56 -11.73
C ALA A 19 5.12 -21.61 -11.34
N THR A 20 5.23 -20.48 -12.03
CA THR A 20 5.83 -19.30 -11.44
C THR A 20 4.96 -19.01 -10.22
N THR A 21 5.47 -19.30 -9.04
CA THR A 21 4.85 -18.83 -7.81
C THR A 21 4.63 -17.32 -7.99
N PRO A 22 3.38 -16.83 -7.96
CA PRO A 22 3.18 -15.40 -7.99
C PRO A 22 3.86 -14.86 -6.74
N ARG A 23 4.86 -13.98 -6.91
CA ARG A 23 5.29 -13.12 -5.81
C ARG A 23 4.03 -12.37 -5.40
N SER A 24 3.45 -12.77 -4.26
CA SER A 24 2.25 -12.16 -3.71
C SER A 24 2.61 -10.72 -3.38
N ASN A 25 2.39 -9.80 -4.32
CA ASN A 25 2.48 -8.38 -4.07
C ASN A 25 1.30 -8.05 -3.16
N TYR A 26 1.57 -7.78 -1.89
CA TYR A 26 0.57 -7.22 -1.01
C TYR A 26 0.14 -5.87 -1.56
N GLU A 27 -1.15 -5.69 -1.76
CA GLU A 27 -1.70 -4.38 -2.05
C GLU A 27 -2.40 -3.87 -0.79
N PRO A 28 -2.20 -2.58 -0.42
CA PRO A 28 -3.01 -1.97 0.62
C PRO A 28 -4.50 -2.22 0.38
N PRO A 29 -5.30 -2.47 1.43
CA PRO A 29 -6.73 -2.65 1.30
C PRO A 29 -7.37 -1.50 0.52
N PRO A 30 -8.39 -1.80 -0.32
CA PRO A 30 -9.09 -0.76 -1.07
C PRO A 30 -9.75 0.24 -0.10
N VAL A 31 -9.92 1.47 -0.58
CA VAL A 31 -10.64 2.51 0.18
C VAL A 31 -12.12 2.11 0.27
N PRO A 32 -12.70 2.00 1.47
CA PRO A 32 -14.10 1.65 1.61
C PRO A 32 -15.00 2.80 1.10
N ALA A 33 -16.19 2.47 0.58
CA ALA A 33 -17.13 3.46 0.06
C ALA A 33 -17.61 4.48 1.13
N SER A 34 -17.54 4.11 2.41
CA SER A 34 -17.85 4.98 3.54
C SER A 34 -16.71 5.94 3.92
N ALA A 35 -15.55 5.86 3.26
CA ALA A 35 -14.42 6.69 3.60
C ALA A 35 -14.65 8.16 3.22
N VAL A 36 -14.37 9.04 4.17
CA VAL A 36 -14.51 10.49 4.02
C VAL A 36 -13.14 11.09 3.77
N ALA A 37 -13.05 12.00 2.79
CA ALA A 37 -11.85 12.79 2.57
C ALA A 37 -11.72 13.85 3.67
N LEU A 38 -10.51 13.98 4.23
CA LEU A 38 -10.22 14.94 5.27
C LEU A 38 -9.71 16.25 4.69
N ASP A 39 -10.07 17.37 5.32
CA ASP A 39 -9.46 18.67 5.05
C ASP A 39 -8.13 18.87 5.82
N ASP A 40 -7.45 19.98 5.57
CA ASP A 40 -6.13 20.26 6.18
C ASP A 40 -6.17 20.32 7.72
N ALA A 41 -7.25 20.86 8.29
CA ALA A 41 -7.39 20.98 9.74
C ALA A 41 -7.61 19.61 10.38
N GLN A 42 -8.46 18.78 9.76
CA GLN A 42 -8.72 17.41 10.17
C GLN A 42 -7.47 16.54 10.05
N ILE A 43 -6.73 16.65 8.94
CA ILE A 43 -5.48 15.93 8.74
C ILE A 43 -4.46 16.32 9.80
N THR A 44 -4.26 17.62 10.05
CA THR A 44 -3.32 18.10 11.06
C THR A 44 -3.67 17.55 12.44
N SER A 45 -4.95 17.63 12.84
CA SER A 45 -5.42 17.11 14.14
C SER A 45 -5.34 15.58 14.24
N THR A 46 -5.37 14.88 13.11
CA THR A 46 -5.31 13.42 13.04
C THR A 46 -3.88 12.92 13.11
N LEU A 47 -2.99 13.49 12.29
CA LEU A 47 -1.64 12.94 12.06
C LEU A 47 -0.61 13.44 13.08
N VAL A 48 -0.66 14.72 13.43
CA VAL A 48 0.43 15.35 14.17
C VAL A 48 0.53 14.80 15.60
N GLY A 49 1.74 14.39 15.98
CA GLY A 49 2.03 13.86 17.32
C GLY A 49 1.56 12.43 17.55
N ARG A 50 1.08 11.72 16.51
CA ARG A 50 0.69 10.32 16.57
C ARG A 50 1.63 9.44 15.75
N LYS A 51 1.72 8.17 16.17
CA LYS A 51 2.43 7.12 15.44
C LYS A 51 1.42 6.23 14.73
N PHE A 52 1.65 6.01 13.45
CA PHE A 52 0.84 5.17 12.58
C PHE A 52 1.63 3.96 12.14
N TYR A 53 0.92 2.87 11.84
CA TYR A 53 1.50 1.61 11.42
C TYR A 53 0.95 1.22 10.07
N GLY A 54 1.82 0.68 9.22
CA GLY A 54 1.48 0.18 7.91
C GLY A 54 2.30 -1.05 7.55
N THR A 55 2.08 -1.56 6.34
CA THR A 55 2.82 -2.69 5.79
C THR A 55 3.21 -2.36 4.36
N THR A 56 4.46 -2.61 4.00
CA THR A 56 4.92 -2.36 2.63
C THR A 56 4.15 -3.21 1.64
N ARG A 57 4.21 -2.84 0.35
CA ARG A 57 3.63 -3.63 -0.75
C ARG A 57 4.23 -5.04 -0.93
N GLU A 58 5.31 -5.36 -0.23
CA GLU A 58 5.79 -6.75 -0.13
C GLU A 58 5.02 -7.59 0.89
N GLY A 59 4.28 -6.95 1.79
CA GLY A 59 3.41 -7.62 2.77
C GLY A 59 4.12 -8.16 4.01
N SER A 60 5.45 -8.28 3.97
CA SER A 60 6.26 -8.86 5.05
C SER A 60 6.99 -7.83 5.92
N HIS A 61 6.97 -6.56 5.55
CA HIS A 61 7.73 -5.52 6.24
C HIS A 61 6.76 -4.51 6.87
N PRO A 62 6.46 -4.65 8.18
CA PRO A 62 5.73 -3.62 8.90
C PRO A 62 6.61 -2.38 9.04
N TYR A 63 5.99 -1.22 8.95
CA TYR A 63 6.65 0.07 9.18
C TYR A 63 5.78 0.95 10.06
N SER A 64 6.35 2.05 10.54
CA SER A 64 5.60 3.10 11.21
C SER A 64 5.99 4.48 10.74
N MET A 65 5.06 5.42 10.86
CA MET A 65 5.23 6.82 10.46
C MET A 65 4.78 7.72 11.60
N SER A 66 5.47 8.83 11.82
CA SER A 66 5.04 9.87 12.77
C SER A 66 5.24 11.25 12.16
N PHE A 67 4.27 12.14 12.33
CA PHE A 67 4.28 13.47 11.72
C PHE A 67 4.46 14.54 12.80
N ALA A 68 5.49 15.36 12.66
CA ALA A 68 5.77 16.48 13.55
C ALA A 68 5.24 17.81 12.97
N PRO A 69 4.82 18.77 13.82
CA PRO A 69 4.23 20.04 13.37
C PRO A 69 5.21 20.93 12.59
N ASN A 70 6.51 20.66 12.67
CA ASN A 70 7.55 21.38 11.94
C ASN A 70 7.77 20.84 10.51
N GLY A 71 6.87 20.00 9.98
CA GLY A 71 6.97 19.45 8.63
C GLY A 71 7.96 18.29 8.50
N VAL A 72 8.36 17.65 9.60
CA VAL A 72 9.20 16.45 9.59
C VAL A 72 8.35 15.20 9.80
N GLU A 73 8.49 14.23 8.92
CA GLU A 73 7.98 12.87 9.04
C GLU A 73 9.13 11.99 9.54
N THR A 74 8.81 11.02 10.40
CA THR A 74 9.76 9.97 10.81
C THR A 74 9.22 8.61 10.41
N PHE A 75 9.88 8.02 9.42
CA PHE A 75 9.60 6.70 8.89
C PHE A 75 10.51 5.67 9.56
N GLU A 76 9.94 4.62 10.14
CA GLU A 76 10.68 3.55 10.80
C GLU A 76 10.31 2.20 10.20
N MET A 77 11.31 1.46 9.71
CA MET A 77 11.17 0.08 9.26
C MET A 77 12.38 -0.71 9.73
N ALA A 78 12.19 -1.58 10.72
CA ALA A 78 13.27 -2.40 11.24
C ALA A 78 13.84 -3.34 10.14
N PRO A 79 15.14 -3.63 10.13
CA PRO A 79 16.17 -3.22 11.11
C PRO A 79 16.84 -1.87 10.78
N TYR A 80 16.34 -1.12 9.80
CA TYR A 80 16.94 0.14 9.37
C TYR A 80 16.77 1.23 10.42
N LYS A 81 17.68 2.22 10.40
CA LYS A 81 17.55 3.41 11.25
C LYS A 81 16.32 4.21 10.78
N PRO A 82 15.62 4.90 11.70
CA PRO A 82 14.56 5.83 11.32
C PRO A 82 15.03 6.86 10.30
N GLU A 83 14.26 7.03 9.24
CA GLU A 83 14.44 8.08 8.25
C GLU A 83 13.68 9.33 8.67
N LYS A 84 14.20 10.50 8.29
CA LYS A 84 13.55 11.79 8.52
C LYS A 84 13.25 12.43 7.18
N GLU A 85 11.98 12.53 6.88
CA GLU A 85 11.49 12.99 5.59
C GLU A 85 10.76 14.33 5.79
N LYS A 86 10.64 15.11 4.71
CA LYS A 86 9.84 16.34 4.77
C LYS A 86 8.42 16.01 4.36
N TRP A 87 7.43 16.49 5.11
CA TRP A 87 6.04 16.45 4.69
C TRP A 87 5.45 17.85 4.55
N THR A 88 4.50 17.97 3.63
CA THR A 88 3.71 19.18 3.41
C THR A 88 2.24 18.81 3.29
N LEU A 89 1.36 19.76 3.55
CA LEU A 89 -0.08 19.58 3.48
C LEU A 89 -0.71 20.80 2.82
N LYS A 90 -1.58 20.52 1.85
CA LYS A 90 -2.38 21.52 1.15
C LYS A 90 -3.60 20.87 0.53
N ASP A 91 -4.77 21.49 0.68
CA ASP A 91 -6.03 21.11 0.02
C ASP A 91 -6.41 19.63 0.25
N GLY A 92 -6.19 19.12 1.46
CA GLY A 92 -6.48 17.73 1.85
C GLY A 92 -5.45 16.71 1.35
N VAL A 93 -4.34 17.17 0.76
CA VAL A 93 -3.29 16.33 0.17
C VAL A 93 -2.01 16.46 0.98
N ILE A 94 -1.56 15.35 1.54
CA ILE A 94 -0.24 15.23 2.15
C ILE A 94 0.77 14.81 1.10
N CYS A 95 1.93 15.45 1.07
CA CYS A 95 3.06 15.08 0.21
C CYS A 95 4.30 14.83 1.06
N ILE A 96 4.96 13.70 0.85
CA ILE A 96 6.16 13.27 1.58
C ILE A 96 7.34 13.20 0.62
N GLU A 97 8.43 13.87 0.99
CA GLU A 97 9.67 14.00 0.23
C GLU A 97 10.76 13.13 0.89
N ALA A 98 10.85 11.88 0.45
CA ALA A 98 11.89 10.94 0.87
C ALA A 98 13.18 11.14 0.05
N LYS A 99 14.34 11.02 0.70
CA LYS A 99 15.63 11.25 0.03
C LYS A 99 15.92 10.15 -1.00
N GLY A 100 16.05 10.52 -2.26
CA GLY A 100 16.38 9.58 -3.35
C GLY A 100 15.16 8.89 -3.96
N TYR A 101 13.95 9.26 -3.53
CA TYR A 101 12.69 8.76 -4.08
C TYR A 101 11.84 9.92 -4.62
N PRO A 102 10.92 9.67 -5.57
CA PRO A 102 9.93 10.65 -5.96
C PRO A 102 9.05 11.07 -4.78
N THR A 103 8.63 12.33 -4.75
CA THR A 103 7.63 12.79 -3.78
C THR A 103 6.34 11.99 -3.95
N GLU A 104 5.85 11.42 -2.85
CA GLU A 104 4.57 10.73 -2.82
C GLU A 104 3.51 11.66 -2.25
N CYS A 105 2.44 11.89 -3.00
CA CYS A 105 1.30 12.70 -2.56
C CYS A 105 0.04 11.85 -2.44
N GLY A 106 -0.75 12.06 -1.41
CA GLY A 106 -2.01 11.36 -1.19
C GLY A 106 -3.09 12.27 -0.59
N GLN A 107 -4.29 12.23 -1.17
CA GLN A 107 -5.49 12.70 -0.47
C GLN A 107 -5.73 11.76 0.71
N VAL A 108 -5.90 12.33 1.91
CA VAL A 108 -6.15 11.54 3.11
C VAL A 108 -7.63 11.24 3.23
N LYS A 109 -7.96 9.96 3.33
CA LYS A 109 -9.32 9.47 3.58
C LYS A 109 -9.35 8.64 4.85
N THR A 110 -10.47 8.66 5.57
CA THR A 110 -10.65 7.86 6.78
C THR A 110 -11.98 7.14 6.82
N ALA A 111 -11.96 5.93 7.39
CA ALA A 111 -13.11 5.13 7.77
C ALA A 111 -12.69 4.22 8.92
N ASN A 112 -13.58 4.00 9.89
CA ASN A 112 -13.36 3.04 10.99
C ASN A 112 -12.03 3.25 11.76
N ASN A 113 -11.60 4.51 11.94
CA ASN A 113 -10.32 4.89 12.56
C ASN A 113 -9.06 4.37 11.84
N GLU A 114 -9.19 4.01 10.57
CA GLU A 114 -8.08 3.72 9.66
C GLU A 114 -7.96 4.84 8.62
N TYR A 115 -6.79 4.94 8.00
CA TYR A 115 -6.44 6.06 7.14
C TYR A 115 -5.83 5.57 5.83
N TRP A 116 -6.28 6.14 4.72
CA TRP A 116 -5.78 5.84 3.37
C TRP A 116 -5.16 7.09 2.77
N PHE A 117 -3.95 6.95 2.25
CA PHE A 117 -3.31 8.00 1.47
C PHE A 117 -3.46 7.62 0.01
N VAL A 118 -4.34 8.33 -0.70
CA VAL A 118 -4.75 7.98 -2.06
C VAL A 118 -4.18 8.97 -3.05
N ASP A 119 -3.39 8.50 -4.02
CA ASP A 119 -2.89 9.35 -5.10
C ASP A 119 -4.07 10.00 -5.83
N PRO A 120 -4.20 11.34 -5.82
CA PRO A 120 -5.33 12.03 -6.41
C PRO A 120 -5.38 11.93 -7.94
N LYS A 121 -4.27 11.59 -8.61
CA LYS A 121 -4.19 11.46 -10.07
C LYS A 121 -4.61 10.08 -10.53
N SER A 122 -4.12 9.04 -9.85
CA SER A 122 -4.32 7.65 -10.27
C SER A 122 -5.40 6.90 -9.48
N GLY A 123 -5.82 7.43 -8.33
CA GLY A 123 -6.69 6.73 -7.39
C GLY A 123 -6.00 5.58 -6.64
N ARG A 124 -4.69 5.38 -6.84
CA ARG A 124 -3.91 4.33 -6.19
C ARG A 124 -3.78 4.60 -4.69
N VAL A 125 -3.94 3.57 -3.86
CA VAL A 125 -3.62 3.66 -2.43
C VAL A 125 -2.10 3.58 -2.26
N ASN A 126 -1.47 4.68 -1.85
CA ASN A 126 -0.04 4.71 -1.53
C ASN A 126 0.23 4.05 -0.18
N ALA A 127 -0.60 4.37 0.82
CA ALA A 127 -0.50 3.79 2.16
C ALA A 127 -1.88 3.54 2.77
N HIS A 128 -1.96 2.49 3.58
CA HIS A 128 -3.05 2.23 4.52
C HIS A 128 -2.46 2.17 5.93
N LEU A 129 -2.97 3.02 6.81
CA LEU A 129 -2.38 3.32 8.11
C LEU A 129 -3.38 3.08 9.24
N LYS A 130 -2.86 2.52 10.34
CA LYS A 130 -3.61 2.23 11.57
C LYS A 130 -2.92 2.86 12.78
N LEU A 131 -3.67 3.11 13.85
CA LEU A 131 -3.11 3.61 15.12
C LEU A 131 -2.49 2.50 15.99
N THR A 132 -2.77 1.25 15.65
CA THR A 132 -2.23 0.06 16.31
C THR A 132 -1.61 -0.87 15.26
N PRO A 133 -0.49 -1.55 15.56
CA PRO A 133 0.11 -2.55 14.68
C PRO A 133 -0.85 -3.69 14.32
#